data_AF-A0A3N5MSY6-F1
#
_entry.id   AF-A0A3N5MSY6-F1
#
_cell.length_a   1.000
_cell.length_b   1.000
_cell.length_c   1.000
_cell.angle_alpha   90.00
_cell.angle_beta   90.00
_cell.angle_gamma   90.00
#
_symmetry.space_group_name_H-M   'P 1'
#
loop_
_entity.id
_entity.type
_entity.pdbx_description
1 polymer ?
#
loop_
_entity_poly.entity_id
_entity_poly.type
_entity_poly.pdbx_seq_one_letter_code
_entity_poly.pdbx_strand_id
1 'polypeptide(L)'
;VRIEAARLREKLREYYGTEGQSDLIHIDLPKGTYTPQIEFRHEGAPQIAREKGRPTHEVSSTVPSVAVLPFDDLSADQNLGYLGDGVAEDIITALSRFPDLVVVARGSSFAYKGRAVDMRQVGKELGVDYIVEGSVRKDGGKLRIVSQLIDTKNGEHVWAERFDRSGMDPWALQDEVTGMIVSALTGETGALKQAQYRQAWGKDATTLEEYDYYLRGHEQYMKYTKEEIERSGEIWREGLAKFPSSALLKVALGWTHMGRVLVFASDDPPADVRTAGELARQVLANEHLSPQVAREANWLMSFVLVQEKDFDGALAAVNTTVALAPYDTFMLSSLMIPLVQIGRPDQALQWADQTAARDPALGWFYNRNRGWAHLVMGRFGEAVDALKQTEYSDAHLLLAIAYVRLGRLDDARAEVGKMMKINPAITLQAWRLRYSFRDPAILDRYALDLVQAGLPKT
;
A
#
# COMPACT_ATOMS: atom_id res chain seq x y z
N VAL A 1 24.43 -3.28 38.41
CA VAL A 1 24.99 -3.24 37.03
C VAL A 1 26.38 -3.88 36.94
N ARG A 2 27.44 -3.34 37.56
CA ARG A 2 28.80 -3.91 37.46
C ARG A 2 28.93 -5.38 37.90
N ILE A 3 28.23 -5.76 38.98
CA ILE A 3 28.20 -7.14 39.50
C ILE A 3 27.48 -8.09 38.52
N GLU A 4 26.32 -7.68 38.02
CA GLU A 4 25.55 -8.47 37.05
C GLU A 4 26.27 -8.61 35.70
N ALA A 5 26.96 -7.56 35.24
CA ALA A 5 27.81 -7.64 34.05
C ALA A 5 29.03 -8.56 34.26
N ALA A 6 29.54 -8.71 35.49
CA ALA A 6 30.60 -9.68 35.78
C ALA A 6 30.06 -11.12 35.76
N ARG A 7 28.89 -11.36 36.36
CA ARG A 7 28.20 -12.66 36.31
C ARG A 7 27.85 -13.08 34.89
N LEU A 8 27.37 -12.16 34.05
CA LEU A 8 27.04 -12.45 32.66
C LEU A 8 28.28 -12.83 31.84
N ARG A 9 29.42 -12.15 32.05
CA ARG A 9 30.70 -12.52 31.42
C ARG A 9 31.15 -13.92 31.77
N GLU A 10 31.02 -14.31 33.04
CA GLU A 10 31.41 -15.63 33.52
C GLU A 10 30.53 -16.72 32.89
N LYS A 11 29.20 -16.49 32.86
CA LYS A 11 28.25 -17.42 32.21
C LYS A 11 28.47 -17.57 30.71
N LEU A 12 28.70 -16.47 29.98
CA LEU A 12 28.99 -16.53 28.54
C LEU A 12 30.28 -17.31 28.27
N ARG A 13 31.32 -17.11 29.10
CA ARG A 13 32.57 -17.85 28.99
C ARG A 13 32.41 -19.34 29.26
N GLU A 14 31.62 -19.71 30.27
CA GLU A 14 31.31 -21.10 30.61
C GLU A 14 30.50 -21.78 29.49
N TYR A 15 29.46 -21.10 28.99
CA TYR A 15 28.60 -21.60 27.91
C TYR A 15 29.39 -21.84 26.61
N TYR A 16 30.13 -20.84 26.12
CA TYR A 16 30.93 -20.99 24.88
C TYR A 16 32.18 -21.86 25.05
N GLY A 17 32.57 -22.15 26.30
CA GLY A 17 33.58 -23.15 26.63
C GLY A 17 33.05 -24.59 26.69
N THR A 18 31.73 -24.78 26.63
CA THR A 18 31.06 -26.09 26.73
C THR A 18 29.98 -26.23 25.65
N GLU A 19 28.71 -26.08 26.01
CA GLU A 19 27.54 -26.36 25.17
C GLU A 19 27.49 -25.52 23.89
N GLY A 20 27.90 -24.25 23.97
CA GLY A 20 27.87 -23.31 22.85
C GLY A 20 29.09 -23.32 21.94
N GLN A 21 30.02 -24.28 22.09
CA GLN A 21 31.31 -24.23 21.38
C GLN A 21 31.17 -24.18 19.84
N SER A 22 30.13 -24.81 19.30
CA SER A 22 29.80 -24.87 17.88
C SER A 22 28.66 -23.94 17.45
N ASP A 23 28.17 -23.07 18.34
CA ASP A 23 27.08 -22.16 17.99
C ASP A 23 27.51 -21.15 16.92
N LEU A 24 26.62 -20.93 15.96
CA LEU A 24 26.82 -19.97 14.87
C LEU A 24 26.93 -18.52 15.36
N ILE A 25 26.49 -18.25 16.59
CA ILE A 25 26.48 -16.94 17.21
C ILE A 25 27.32 -16.98 18.48
N HIS A 26 28.39 -16.19 18.52
CA HIS A 26 29.23 -15.99 19.69
C HIS A 26 29.02 -14.59 20.26
N ILE A 27 28.57 -14.51 21.51
CA ILE A 27 28.30 -13.25 22.22
C ILE A 27 29.38 -13.04 23.29
N ASP A 28 30.16 -11.97 23.17
CA ASP A 28 31.11 -11.53 24.19
C ASP A 28 30.66 -10.22 24.84
N LEU A 29 31.05 -10.02 26.10
CA LEU A 29 30.82 -8.77 26.82
C LEU A 29 32.16 -8.24 27.36
N PRO A 30 32.90 -7.41 26.60
CA PRO A 30 34.25 -7.03 26.96
C PRO A 30 34.35 -6.32 28.32
N LYS A 31 35.46 -6.49 29.04
CA LYS A 31 35.67 -5.88 30.35
C LYS A 31 35.75 -4.36 30.21
N GLY A 32 34.89 -3.63 30.94
CA GLY A 32 34.86 -2.16 30.93
C GLY A 32 33.76 -1.54 30.04
N THR A 33 33.06 -2.35 29.25
CA THR A 33 31.86 -1.95 28.50
C THR A 33 30.61 -2.70 29.01
N TYR A 34 29.43 -2.17 28.72
CA TYR A 34 28.13 -2.83 28.92
C TYR A 34 27.44 -3.18 27.60
N THR A 35 28.09 -2.94 26.46
CA THR A 35 27.61 -3.27 25.12
C THR A 35 28.12 -4.64 24.71
N PRO A 36 27.25 -5.62 24.42
CA PRO A 36 27.67 -6.93 23.93
C PRO A 36 28.19 -6.85 22.50
N GLN A 37 29.19 -7.67 22.18
CA GLN A 37 29.70 -7.89 20.83
C GLN A 37 29.20 -9.24 20.34
N ILE A 38 28.64 -9.28 19.13
CA ILE A 38 28.04 -10.48 18.54
C ILE A 38 28.81 -10.82 17.27
N GLU A 39 29.43 -12.00 17.25
CA GLU A 39 30.17 -12.54 16.11
C GLU A 39 29.44 -13.75 15.53
N PHE A 40 29.31 -13.82 14.21
CA PHE A 40 28.69 -14.96 13.53
C PHE A 40 29.79 -15.89 12.98
N ARG A 41 29.97 -17.07 13.58
CA ARG A 41 30.95 -18.07 13.13
C ARG A 41 30.43 -18.74 11.86
N HIS A 42 31.09 -18.49 10.73
CA HIS A 42 30.78 -19.11 9.45
C HIS A 42 31.61 -20.39 9.31
N GLU A 43 30.98 -21.57 9.34
CA GLU A 43 31.64 -22.79 8.85
C GLU A 43 31.61 -22.81 7.31
N GLY A 44 32.79 -22.85 6.71
CA GLY A 44 32.98 -23.33 5.34
C GLY A 44 32.49 -22.41 4.22
N ALA A 45 33.03 -21.19 4.11
CA ALA A 45 33.03 -20.50 2.83
C ALA A 45 34.09 -21.14 1.92
N PRO A 46 33.74 -21.72 0.76
CA PRO A 46 34.71 -21.81 -0.32
C PRO A 46 35.11 -20.37 -0.67
N GLN A 47 36.42 -20.10 -0.76
CA GLN A 47 36.90 -18.91 -1.45
C GLN A 47 36.28 -18.89 -2.85
N ILE A 48 35.26 -18.04 -3.06
CA ILE A 48 34.78 -17.73 -4.40
C ILE A 48 35.85 -16.85 -5.03
N ALA A 49 36.87 -17.48 -5.60
CA ALA A 49 37.48 -16.95 -6.80
C ALA A 49 36.34 -16.62 -7.76
N ARG A 50 36.32 -15.39 -8.29
CA ARG A 50 35.35 -14.94 -9.29
C ARG A 50 35.40 -15.88 -10.51
N GLU A 51 34.64 -16.96 -10.48
CA GLU A 51 34.39 -17.80 -11.63
C GLU A 51 33.37 -17.08 -12.52
N LYS A 52 33.87 -16.62 -13.67
CA LYS A 52 33.03 -16.24 -14.80
C LYS A 52 32.19 -17.46 -15.20
N GLY A 53 30.87 -17.31 -15.13
CA GLY A 53 29.94 -18.23 -15.78
C GLY A 53 29.37 -19.32 -14.87
N ARG A 54 28.40 -18.95 -14.03
CA ARG A 54 27.25 -19.82 -13.74
C ARG A 54 25.98 -19.04 -14.05
N PRO A 55 24.95 -19.70 -14.61
CA PRO A 55 23.72 -19.04 -14.98
C PRO A 55 23.09 -18.51 -13.70
N THR A 56 23.04 -17.19 -13.58
CA THR A 56 22.16 -16.52 -12.64
C THR A 56 20.76 -17.03 -12.94
N HIS A 57 20.16 -17.75 -11.99
CA HIS A 57 18.72 -17.56 -11.82
C HIS A 57 18.58 -16.10 -11.38
N GLU A 58 18.50 -15.21 -12.37
CA GLU A 58 17.97 -13.87 -12.21
C GLU A 58 16.53 -14.05 -11.75
N VAL A 59 16.34 -14.20 -10.44
CA VAL A 59 15.22 -13.52 -9.82
C VAL A 59 15.60 -12.05 -9.95
N SER A 60 15.26 -11.45 -11.09
CA SER A 60 15.08 -10.00 -11.18
C SER A 60 14.30 -9.63 -9.93
N SER A 61 14.91 -8.91 -8.99
CA SER A 61 14.14 -8.40 -7.85
C SER A 61 13.18 -7.38 -8.44
N THR A 62 11.96 -7.83 -8.76
CA THR A 62 10.86 -7.03 -9.30
C THR A 62 10.34 -5.99 -8.31
N VAL A 63 10.97 -5.93 -7.14
CA VAL A 63 10.62 -5.10 -5.99
C VAL A 63 11.57 -3.89 -5.96
N PRO A 64 11.05 -2.65 -5.91
CA PRO A 64 11.88 -1.45 -5.90
C PRO A 64 12.79 -1.39 -4.67
N SER A 65 14.01 -0.91 -4.89
CA SER A 65 15.02 -0.75 -3.85
C SER A 65 15.29 0.73 -3.53
N VAL A 66 15.38 1.06 -2.24
CA VAL A 66 15.44 2.44 -1.73
C VAL A 66 16.54 2.60 -0.69
N ALA A 67 17.32 3.68 -0.80
CA ALA A 67 18.18 4.17 0.28
C ALA A 67 17.65 5.53 0.78
N VAL A 68 17.79 5.80 2.08
CA VAL A 68 17.43 7.09 2.67
C VAL A 68 18.70 7.74 3.21
N LEU A 69 19.09 8.87 2.63
CA LEU A 69 20.26 9.62 3.06
C LEU A 69 19.95 10.49 4.29
N PRO A 70 20.96 10.83 5.11
CA PRO A 70 20.81 11.82 6.17
C PRO A 70 20.29 13.14 5.61
N PHE A 71 19.33 13.76 6.29
CA PHE A 71 18.82 15.06 5.87
C PHE A 71 19.80 16.16 6.26
N ASP A 72 20.10 17.06 5.33
CA ASP A 72 21.01 18.18 5.55
C ASP A 72 20.41 19.22 6.49
N ASP A 73 21.22 19.74 7.42
CA ASP A 73 20.82 20.90 8.23
C ASP A 73 21.21 22.19 7.51
N LEU A 74 20.20 22.90 7.01
CA LEU A 74 20.35 24.18 6.32
C LEU A 74 20.02 25.38 7.22
N SER A 75 19.98 25.18 8.54
CA SER A 75 19.80 26.24 9.53
C SER A 75 21.09 27.05 9.69
N ALA A 76 20.96 28.35 9.97
CA ALA A 76 22.12 29.24 10.11
C ALA A 76 23.04 28.85 11.28
N ASP A 77 22.48 28.26 12.34
CA ASP A 77 23.17 27.83 13.56
C ASP A 77 23.57 26.34 13.55
N GLN A 78 23.18 25.57 12.51
CA GLN A 78 23.49 24.16 12.29
C GLN A 78 23.28 23.24 13.51
N ASN A 79 22.25 23.51 14.33
CA ASN A 79 21.96 22.75 15.54
C ASN A 79 20.90 21.65 15.37
N LEU A 80 20.38 21.43 14.15
CA LEU A 80 19.32 20.48 13.83
C LEU A 80 19.81 19.22 13.10
N GLY A 81 21.11 18.99 12.98
CA GLY A 81 21.64 17.77 12.37
C GLY A 81 21.13 16.47 13.02
N TYR A 82 20.79 16.49 14.32
CA TYR A 82 20.18 15.34 15.00
C TYR A 82 18.74 15.08 14.55
N LEU A 83 17.98 16.14 14.23
CA LEU A 83 16.61 16.04 13.74
C LEU A 83 16.61 15.48 12.32
N GLY A 84 17.52 15.96 11.46
CA GLY A 84 17.68 15.42 10.10
C GLY A 84 18.04 13.93 10.10
N ASP A 85 18.96 13.52 10.98
CA ASP A 85 19.30 12.11 11.17
C ASP A 85 18.11 11.28 11.70
N GLY A 86 17.35 11.83 12.65
CA GLY A 86 16.17 11.19 13.22
C GLY A 86 15.07 10.94 12.19
N VAL A 87 14.76 11.96 11.37
CA VAL A 87 13.80 11.84 10.25
C VAL A 87 14.24 10.74 9.28
N ALA A 88 15.51 10.72 8.88
CA ALA A 88 16.01 9.68 7.98
C ALA A 88 15.89 8.27 8.59
N GLU A 89 16.19 8.13 9.88
CA GLU A 89 16.11 6.85 10.60
C GLU A 89 14.67 6.34 10.74
N ASP A 90 13.72 7.23 11.02
CA ASP A 90 12.31 6.86 11.12
C ASP A 90 11.71 6.51 9.75
N ILE A 91 12.11 7.21 8.68
CA ILE A 91 11.71 6.84 7.31
C ILE A 91 12.26 5.45 6.97
N ILE A 92 13.54 5.16 7.24
CA ILE A 92 14.13 3.82 7.01
C ILE A 92 13.31 2.76 7.76
N THR A 93 13.04 3.01 9.04
CA THR A 93 12.28 2.08 9.90
C THR A 93 10.86 1.87 9.37
N ALA A 94 10.19 2.92 8.91
CA ALA A 94 8.84 2.85 8.38
C ALA A 94 8.78 2.16 7.02
N LEU A 95 9.67 2.51 6.08
CA LEU A 95 9.75 1.90 4.75
C LEU A 95 10.09 0.40 4.85
N SER A 96 10.89 -0.01 5.85
CA SER A 96 11.24 -1.42 6.08
C SER A 96 10.04 -2.31 6.44
N ARG A 97 8.89 -1.70 6.71
CA ARG A 97 7.64 -2.40 7.01
C ARG A 97 6.78 -2.68 5.76
N PHE A 98 7.19 -2.19 4.59
CA PHE A 98 6.54 -2.48 3.32
C PHE A 98 7.25 -3.67 2.67
N PRO A 99 6.59 -4.83 2.55
CA PRO A 99 7.23 -6.03 2.01
C PRO A 99 7.54 -5.93 0.51
N ASP A 100 6.93 -4.97 -0.18
CA ASP A 100 7.21 -4.65 -1.59
C ASP A 100 8.29 -3.56 -1.72
N LEU A 101 9.16 -3.40 -0.72
CA LEU A 101 10.31 -2.51 -0.80
C LEU A 101 11.55 -3.15 -0.19
N VAL A 102 12.67 -3.01 -0.89
CA VAL A 102 13.99 -3.33 -0.34
C VAL A 102 14.60 -2.03 0.18
N VAL A 103 14.82 -1.94 1.49
CA VAL A 103 15.41 -0.74 2.12
C VAL A 103 16.85 -1.02 2.53
N VAL A 104 17.78 -0.17 2.09
CA VAL A 104 19.18 -0.27 2.47
C VAL A 104 19.38 0.09 3.93
N ALA A 105 20.24 -0.67 4.61
CA ALA A 105 20.57 -0.44 6.01
C ALA A 105 21.15 0.96 6.24
N ARG A 106 20.69 1.61 7.32
CA ARG A 106 21.10 2.95 7.77
C ARG A 106 22.61 3.18 7.70
N GLY A 107 23.40 2.22 8.17
CA GLY A 107 24.86 2.34 8.21
C GLY A 107 25.50 2.60 6.84
N SER A 108 24.96 1.98 5.79
CA SER A 108 25.44 2.16 4.41
C SER A 108 25.07 3.55 3.86
N SER A 109 23.85 4.02 4.13
CA SER A 109 23.39 5.34 3.68
C SER A 109 24.08 6.49 4.43
N PHE A 110 24.30 6.34 5.73
CA PHE A 110 24.90 7.39 6.57
C PHE A 110 26.40 7.59 6.30
N ALA A 111 27.07 6.67 5.60
CA ALA A 111 28.44 6.85 5.13
C ALA A 111 28.62 8.04 4.18
N TYR A 112 27.53 8.52 3.57
CA TYR A 112 27.52 9.67 2.65
C TYR A 112 27.25 11.02 3.35
N LYS A 113 27.05 11.05 4.67
CA LYS A 113 26.78 12.29 5.41
C LYS A 113 27.84 13.37 5.16
N GLY A 114 27.40 14.58 4.82
CA GLY A 114 28.27 15.73 4.61
C GLY A 114 29.14 15.66 3.36
N ARG A 115 28.83 14.75 2.41
CA ARG A 115 29.53 14.64 1.13
C ARG A 115 28.65 15.16 0.01
N ALA A 116 29.20 16.03 -0.83
CA ALA A 116 28.58 16.35 -2.12
C ALA A 116 28.88 15.23 -3.11
N VAL A 117 27.88 14.42 -3.45
CA VAL A 117 28.01 13.24 -4.31
C VAL A 117 26.91 13.21 -5.36
N ASP A 118 27.20 12.64 -6.54
CA ASP A 118 26.21 12.40 -7.58
C ASP A 118 25.30 11.24 -7.15
N MET A 119 23.99 11.46 -7.09
CA MET A 119 23.02 10.43 -6.67
C MET A 119 23.03 9.20 -7.57
N ARG A 120 23.43 9.33 -8.83
CA ARG A 120 23.63 8.18 -9.73
C ARG A 120 24.80 7.31 -9.30
N GLN A 121 25.85 7.92 -8.77
CA GLN A 121 26.99 7.19 -8.22
C GLN A 121 26.61 6.50 -6.91
N VAL A 122 25.95 7.22 -5.99
CA VAL A 122 25.47 6.66 -4.73
C VAL A 122 24.54 5.46 -4.98
N GLY A 123 23.60 5.59 -5.92
CA GLY A 123 22.70 4.50 -6.27
C GLY A 123 23.41 3.27 -6.82
N LYS A 124 24.45 3.45 -7.64
CA LYS A 124 25.29 2.33 -8.13
C LYS A 124 26.09 1.67 -7.01
N GLU A 125 26.65 2.46 -6.10
CA GLU A 125 27.46 1.96 -4.98
C GLU A 125 26.60 1.19 -3.95
N LEU A 126 25.38 1.68 -3.69
CA LEU A 126 24.42 1.04 -2.79
C LEU A 126 23.56 -0.05 -3.46
N GLY A 127 23.55 -0.10 -4.80
CA GLY A 127 22.73 -1.02 -5.57
C GLY A 127 21.23 -0.76 -5.45
N VAL A 128 20.81 0.51 -5.42
CA VAL A 128 19.40 0.91 -5.25
C VAL A 128 18.82 1.61 -6.48
N ASP A 129 17.54 1.41 -6.74
CA ASP A 129 16.78 2.07 -7.81
C ASP A 129 16.44 3.51 -7.45
N TYR A 130 16.19 3.79 -6.17
CA TYR A 130 15.78 5.11 -5.70
C TYR A 130 16.53 5.57 -4.45
N ILE A 131 16.68 6.89 -4.32
CA ILE A 131 17.23 7.55 -3.14
C ILE A 131 16.22 8.55 -2.60
N VAL A 132 15.97 8.51 -1.29
CA VAL A 132 15.31 9.57 -0.54
C VAL A 132 16.39 10.46 0.07
N GLU A 133 16.32 11.76 -0.21
CA GLU A 133 17.16 12.77 0.42
C GLU A 133 16.33 13.99 0.83
N GLY A 134 16.92 14.87 1.61
CA GLY A 134 16.21 16.04 2.07
C GLY A 134 17.02 16.97 2.93
N SER A 135 16.34 17.98 3.47
CA SER A 135 16.92 18.94 4.38
C SER A 135 15.94 19.38 5.45
N VAL A 136 16.48 19.75 6.61
CA VAL A 136 15.78 20.42 7.70
C VAL A 136 16.32 21.84 7.82
N ARG A 137 15.43 22.80 8.08
CA ARG A 137 15.82 24.19 8.31
C ARG A 137 14.90 24.86 9.29
N LYS A 138 15.47 25.54 10.28
CA LYS A 138 14.74 26.45 11.15
C LYS A 138 14.99 27.90 10.78
N ASP A 139 13.89 28.64 10.66
CA ASP A 139 13.91 30.08 10.41
C ASP A 139 12.90 30.76 11.36
N GLY A 140 13.44 31.47 12.35
CA GLY A 140 12.66 31.99 13.47
C GLY A 140 11.91 30.88 14.24
N GLY A 141 10.59 30.99 14.30
CA GLY A 141 9.69 30.03 14.95
C GLY A 141 9.14 28.92 14.04
N LYS A 142 9.65 28.82 12.79
CA LYS A 142 9.18 27.84 11.80
C LYS A 142 10.25 26.80 11.50
N LEU A 143 9.82 25.55 11.45
CA LEU A 143 10.63 24.42 11.03
C LEU A 143 10.14 23.96 9.65
N ARG A 144 11.08 23.83 8.72
CA ARG A 144 10.87 23.39 7.35
C ARG A 144 11.61 22.10 7.11
N ILE A 145 10.92 21.12 6.55
CA ILE A 145 11.51 19.87 6.07
C ILE A 145 11.23 19.78 4.58
N VAL A 146 12.25 19.48 3.78
CA VAL A 146 12.12 19.17 2.35
C VAL A 146 12.55 17.72 2.17
N SER A 147 11.75 16.92 1.48
CA SER A 147 12.08 15.54 1.14
C SER A 147 11.89 15.34 -0.36
N GLN A 148 12.75 14.51 -0.95
CA GLN A 148 12.78 14.26 -2.38
C GLN A 148 13.07 12.78 -2.62
N LEU A 149 12.50 12.24 -3.69
CA LEU A 149 12.77 10.90 -4.19
C LEU A 149 13.43 11.04 -5.56
N ILE A 150 14.56 10.36 -5.75
CA ILE A 150 15.41 10.45 -6.93
C ILE A 150 15.55 9.07 -7.57
N ASP A 151 15.36 8.98 -8.88
CA ASP A 151 15.70 7.79 -9.67
C ASP A 151 17.22 7.76 -9.91
N THR A 152 17.88 6.70 -9.47
CA THR A 152 19.35 6.60 -9.51
C THR A 152 19.90 6.30 -10.90
N LYS A 153 19.05 5.86 -11.85
CA LYS A 153 19.48 5.52 -13.22
C LYS A 153 19.78 6.77 -14.01
N ASN A 154 18.92 7.79 -13.90
CA ASN A 154 19.04 9.04 -14.64
C ASN A 154 19.35 10.26 -13.74
N GLY A 155 19.20 10.14 -12.42
CA GLY A 155 19.41 11.23 -11.46
C GLY A 155 18.26 12.23 -11.41
N GLU A 156 17.08 11.87 -11.93
CA GLU A 156 15.91 12.76 -11.97
C GLU A 156 15.12 12.70 -10.66
N HIS A 157 14.59 13.84 -10.24
CA HIS A 157 13.63 13.91 -9.13
C HIS A 157 12.29 13.35 -9.61
N VAL A 158 11.85 12.25 -9.00
CA VAL A 158 10.54 11.64 -9.29
C VAL A 158 9.43 12.19 -8.40
N TRP A 159 9.78 12.73 -7.23
CA TRP A 159 8.89 13.41 -6.31
C TRP A 159 9.69 14.36 -5.40
N ALA A 160 9.08 15.47 -4.99
CA ALA A 160 9.63 16.38 -4.01
C ALA A 160 8.49 17.09 -3.28
N GLU A 161 8.58 17.19 -1.96
CA GLU A 161 7.61 17.90 -1.15
C GLU A 161 8.27 18.70 -0.03
N ARG A 162 7.56 19.72 0.43
CA ARG A 162 7.99 20.63 1.48
C ARG A 162 6.93 20.70 2.57
N PHE A 163 7.38 20.46 3.80
CA PHE A 163 6.57 20.50 5.02
C PHE A 163 6.99 21.70 5.85
N ASP A 164 6.08 22.65 6.07
CA ASP A 164 6.28 23.79 6.96
C ASP A 164 5.38 23.65 8.19
N ARG A 165 5.95 23.80 9.39
CA ARG A 165 5.19 23.86 10.66
C ARG A 165 5.70 24.97 11.57
N SER A 166 4.77 25.57 12.32
CA SER A 166 5.03 26.65 13.28
C SER A 166 4.69 26.18 14.69
N GLY A 167 5.54 26.47 15.68
CA GLY A 167 5.19 26.35 17.10
C GLY A 167 5.02 24.93 17.68
N MET A 168 5.51 23.88 17.01
CA MET A 168 5.44 22.50 17.51
C MET A 168 6.72 22.06 18.24
N ASP A 169 6.53 21.08 19.12
CA ASP A 169 7.60 20.20 19.63
C ASP A 169 8.30 19.51 18.45
N PRO A 170 9.63 19.64 18.28
CA PRO A 170 10.39 18.99 17.21
C PRO A 170 10.14 17.48 17.07
N TRP A 171 9.84 16.78 18.18
CA TRP A 171 9.57 15.34 18.17
C TRP A 171 8.22 14.99 17.53
N ALA A 172 7.16 15.73 17.88
CA ALA A 172 5.84 15.52 17.29
C ALA A 172 5.84 15.81 15.78
N LEU A 173 6.66 16.78 15.35
CA LEU A 173 6.84 17.08 13.93
C LEU A 173 7.54 15.95 13.17
N GLN A 174 8.56 15.35 13.78
CA GLN A 174 9.32 14.25 13.17
C GLN A 174 8.41 13.06 12.85
N ASP A 175 7.57 12.65 13.79
CA ASP A 175 6.61 11.55 13.60
C ASP A 175 5.59 11.88 12.51
N GLU A 176 4.99 13.09 12.55
CA GLU A 176 4.00 13.54 11.56
C GLU A 176 4.59 13.56 10.14
N VAL A 177 5.74 14.20 9.97
CA VAL A 177 6.36 14.36 8.64
C VAL A 177 6.89 13.03 8.11
N THR A 178 7.41 12.16 8.97
CA THR A 178 7.81 10.81 8.55
C THR A 178 6.62 10.03 7.99
N GLY A 179 5.48 10.06 8.69
CA GLY A 179 4.25 9.43 8.21
C GLY A 179 3.83 9.95 6.84
N MET A 180 3.80 11.27 6.67
CA MET A 180 3.46 11.92 5.40
C MET A 180 4.41 11.53 4.27
N ILE A 181 5.73 11.53 4.51
CA ILE A 181 6.73 11.13 3.50
C ILE A 181 6.52 9.68 3.11
N VAL A 182 6.40 8.77 4.07
CA VAL A 182 6.22 7.33 3.79
C VAL A 182 4.95 7.09 2.98
N SER A 183 3.84 7.72 3.34
CA SER A 183 2.59 7.62 2.57
C SER A 183 2.67 8.24 1.17
N ALA A 184 3.41 9.34 0.99
CA ALA A 184 3.62 9.92 -0.34
C ALA A 184 4.51 9.06 -1.25
N LEU A 185 5.45 8.31 -0.67
CA LEU A 185 6.37 7.45 -1.41
C LEU A 185 5.79 6.07 -1.76
N THR A 186 4.98 5.50 -0.87
CA THR A 186 4.57 4.08 -0.89
C THR A 186 3.08 3.87 -1.20
N GLY A 187 2.68 2.59 -1.29
CA GLY A 187 1.31 2.20 -1.59
C GLY A 187 0.92 2.34 -3.07
N GLU A 188 -0.34 2.03 -3.38
CA GLU A 188 -0.82 1.96 -4.76
C GLU A 188 -0.86 3.30 -5.50
N THR A 189 -0.85 4.42 -4.78
CA THR A 189 -0.84 5.78 -5.35
C THR A 189 0.47 6.53 -5.12
N GLY A 190 1.46 5.90 -4.46
CA GLY A 190 2.71 6.54 -4.08
C GLY A 190 3.66 6.82 -5.24
N ALA A 191 4.61 7.73 -5.00
CA ALA A 191 5.59 8.18 -6.00
C ALA A 191 6.42 7.03 -6.60
N LEU A 192 6.76 6.00 -5.82
CA LEU A 192 7.49 4.82 -6.30
C LEU A 192 6.68 4.05 -7.36
N LYS A 193 5.40 3.78 -7.08
CA LYS A 193 4.50 3.10 -8.01
C LYS A 193 4.33 3.90 -9.30
N GLN A 194 4.17 5.23 -9.19
CA GLN A 194 4.07 6.13 -10.34
C GLN A 194 5.35 6.16 -11.19
N ALA A 195 6.53 6.12 -10.57
CA ALA A 195 7.80 6.03 -11.28
C ALA A 195 7.92 4.71 -12.04
N GLN A 196 7.51 3.59 -11.43
CA GLN A 196 7.47 2.28 -12.07
C GLN A 196 6.53 2.25 -13.29
N TYR A 197 5.36 2.90 -13.22
CA TYR A 197 4.47 3.03 -14.40
C TYR A 197 5.16 3.76 -15.54
N ARG A 198 5.78 4.92 -15.29
CA ARG A 198 6.51 5.67 -16.31
C ARG A 198 7.61 4.83 -16.96
N GLN A 199 8.36 4.09 -16.14
CA GLN A 199 9.39 3.18 -16.64
C GLN A 199 8.79 2.07 -17.51
N ALA A 200 7.72 1.43 -17.05
CA ALA A 200 7.06 0.36 -17.79
C ALA A 200 6.54 0.86 -19.14
N TRP A 201 5.92 2.04 -19.21
CA TRP A 201 5.42 2.64 -20.46
C TRP A 201 6.52 3.15 -21.39
N GLY A 202 7.67 3.56 -20.84
CA GLY A 202 8.83 4.01 -21.63
C GLY A 202 9.58 2.88 -22.36
N LYS A 203 9.35 1.61 -21.98
CA LYS A 203 9.97 0.45 -22.64
C LYS A 203 9.36 0.17 -24.01
N ASP A 204 10.19 -0.31 -24.93
CA ASP A 204 9.72 -0.84 -26.22
C ASP A 204 8.84 -2.08 -25.98
N ALA A 205 7.72 -2.17 -26.69
CA ALA A 205 6.75 -3.25 -26.55
C ALA A 205 7.36 -4.66 -26.74
N THR A 206 8.41 -4.77 -27.57
CA THR A 206 9.11 -6.04 -27.83
C THR A 206 9.96 -6.49 -26.63
N THR A 207 10.34 -5.56 -25.76
CA THR A 207 11.23 -5.77 -24.61
C THR A 207 10.51 -5.89 -23.27
N LEU A 208 9.17 -5.93 -23.27
CA LEU A 208 8.40 -5.99 -22.04
C LEU A 208 8.56 -7.33 -21.33
N GLU A 209 8.84 -7.26 -20.04
CA GLU A 209 8.85 -8.38 -19.11
C GLU A 209 7.48 -8.53 -18.42
N GLU A 210 7.29 -9.64 -17.70
CA GLU A 210 6.04 -9.97 -16.99
C GLU A 210 5.53 -8.80 -16.14
N TYR A 211 6.43 -8.22 -15.34
CA TYR A 211 6.08 -7.14 -14.41
C TYR A 211 5.70 -5.83 -15.13
N ASP A 212 6.24 -5.59 -16.34
CA ASP A 212 5.87 -4.42 -17.13
C ASP A 212 4.41 -4.50 -17.60
N TYR A 213 3.95 -5.69 -18.00
CA TYR A 213 2.54 -5.92 -18.30
C TYR A 213 1.65 -5.72 -17.07
N TYR A 214 2.09 -6.22 -15.91
CA TYR A 214 1.37 -6.00 -14.65
C TYR A 214 1.20 -4.50 -14.39
N LEU A 215 2.30 -3.74 -14.39
CA LEU A 215 2.32 -2.30 -14.14
C LEU A 215 1.48 -1.50 -15.13
N ARG A 216 1.63 -1.76 -16.45
CA ARG A 216 0.87 -1.05 -17.49
C ARG A 216 -0.64 -1.27 -17.35
N GLY A 217 -1.07 -2.52 -17.09
CA GLY A 217 -2.48 -2.80 -16.87
C GLY A 217 -2.98 -2.23 -15.54
N HIS A 218 -2.16 -2.28 -14.48
CA HIS A 218 -2.52 -1.79 -13.16
C HIS A 218 -2.77 -0.28 -13.16
N GLU A 219 -1.95 0.51 -13.84
CA GLU A 219 -2.18 1.95 -13.98
C GLU A 219 -3.55 2.25 -14.63
N GLN A 220 -3.94 1.48 -15.65
CA GLN A 220 -5.27 1.64 -16.25
C GLN A 220 -6.38 1.22 -15.28
N TYR A 221 -6.21 0.09 -14.60
CA TYR A 221 -7.18 -0.42 -13.62
C TYR A 221 -7.49 0.61 -12.52
N MET A 222 -6.48 1.34 -12.04
CA MET A 222 -6.60 2.34 -10.97
C MET A 222 -7.38 3.61 -11.35
N LYS A 223 -7.85 3.73 -12.60
CA LYS A 223 -8.69 4.86 -13.05
C LYS A 223 -10.19 4.63 -12.84
N TYR A 224 -10.62 3.40 -12.58
CA TYR A 224 -12.01 3.05 -12.21
C TYR A 224 -13.11 3.44 -13.21
N THR A 225 -12.80 3.46 -14.50
CA THR A 225 -13.73 3.69 -15.62
C THR A 225 -13.93 2.39 -16.41
N LYS A 226 -15.05 2.29 -17.14
CA LYS A 226 -15.32 1.09 -17.96
C LYS A 226 -14.20 0.86 -18.97
N GLU A 227 -13.81 1.91 -19.68
CA GLU A 227 -12.85 1.88 -20.77
C GLU A 227 -11.47 1.42 -20.26
N GLU A 228 -11.00 1.95 -19.13
CA GLU A 228 -9.69 1.58 -18.60
C GLU A 228 -9.66 0.24 -17.86
N ILE A 229 -10.78 -0.23 -17.30
CA ILE A 229 -10.91 -1.62 -16.82
C ILE A 229 -10.81 -2.61 -17.99
N GLU A 230 -11.46 -2.33 -19.12
CA GLU A 230 -11.31 -3.17 -20.32
C GLU A 230 -9.88 -3.15 -20.84
N ARG A 231 -9.27 -1.95 -20.89
CA ARG A 231 -7.89 -1.78 -21.34
C ARG A 231 -6.89 -2.51 -20.45
N SER A 232 -7.07 -2.51 -19.13
CA SER A 232 -6.22 -3.28 -18.22
C SER A 232 -6.27 -4.78 -18.53
N GLY A 233 -7.47 -5.29 -18.80
CA GLY A 233 -7.69 -6.69 -19.16
C GLY A 233 -7.03 -7.07 -20.48
N GLU A 234 -7.06 -6.18 -21.48
CA GLU A 234 -6.34 -6.38 -22.74
C GLU A 234 -4.85 -6.52 -22.52
N ILE A 235 -4.25 -5.58 -21.78
CA ILE A 235 -2.81 -5.58 -21.48
C ILE A 235 -2.41 -6.85 -20.72
N TRP A 236 -3.17 -7.25 -19.70
CA TRP A 236 -2.85 -8.46 -18.93
C TRP A 236 -3.08 -9.75 -19.73
N ARG A 237 -4.03 -9.79 -20.68
CA ARG A 237 -4.19 -10.90 -21.63
C ARG A 237 -3.02 -11.00 -22.61
N GLU A 238 -2.54 -9.88 -23.13
CA GLU A 238 -1.33 -9.83 -23.96
C GLU A 238 -0.11 -10.34 -23.18
N GLY A 239 0.04 -9.89 -21.93
CA GLY A 239 1.09 -10.37 -21.03
C GLY A 239 1.01 -11.88 -20.77
N LEU A 240 -0.19 -12.42 -20.50
CA LEU A 240 -0.41 -13.85 -20.30
C LEU A 240 -0.15 -14.69 -21.55
N ALA A 241 -0.33 -14.13 -22.75
CA ALA A 241 0.04 -14.82 -23.98
C ALA A 241 1.57 -15.04 -24.07
N LYS A 242 2.37 -14.10 -23.54
CA LYS A 242 3.84 -14.20 -23.47
C LYS A 242 4.32 -14.97 -22.22
N PHE A 243 3.62 -14.83 -21.10
CA PHE A 243 3.96 -15.41 -19.79
C PHE A 243 2.79 -16.25 -19.21
N PRO A 244 2.44 -17.39 -19.81
CA PRO A 244 1.21 -18.15 -19.48
C PRO A 244 1.18 -18.74 -18.05
N SER A 245 2.35 -18.90 -17.43
CA SER A 245 2.48 -19.37 -16.04
C SER A 245 2.40 -18.24 -15.01
N SER A 246 2.36 -16.97 -15.42
CA SER A 246 2.36 -15.82 -14.50
C SER A 246 1.16 -15.87 -13.54
N ALA A 247 1.45 -16.07 -12.26
CA ALA A 247 0.44 -15.98 -11.21
C ALA A 247 -0.01 -14.53 -10.99
N LEU A 248 0.92 -13.58 -11.10
CA LEU A 248 0.63 -12.16 -10.94
C LEU A 248 -0.36 -11.66 -12.00
N LEU A 249 -0.12 -11.95 -13.27
CA LEU A 249 -1.00 -11.52 -14.37
C LEU A 249 -2.35 -12.25 -14.35
N LYS A 250 -2.42 -13.51 -13.87
CA LYS A 250 -3.69 -14.22 -13.68
C LYS A 250 -4.57 -13.55 -12.63
N VAL A 251 -4.01 -13.20 -11.48
CA VAL A 251 -4.74 -12.46 -10.43
C VAL A 251 -5.16 -11.08 -10.95
N ALA A 252 -4.27 -10.39 -11.66
CA ALA A 252 -4.57 -9.10 -12.25
C ALA A 252 -5.74 -9.20 -13.25
N LEU A 253 -5.76 -10.21 -14.11
CA LEU A 253 -6.92 -10.46 -14.99
C LEU A 253 -8.20 -10.74 -14.18
N GLY A 254 -8.10 -11.44 -13.04
CA GLY A 254 -9.22 -11.59 -12.11
C GLY A 254 -9.74 -10.26 -11.57
N TRP A 255 -8.85 -9.31 -11.30
CA TRP A 255 -9.21 -7.93 -10.94
C TRP A 255 -9.92 -7.18 -12.07
N THR A 256 -9.62 -7.43 -13.35
CA THR A 256 -10.43 -6.87 -14.46
C THR A 256 -11.89 -7.32 -14.35
N HIS A 257 -12.13 -8.62 -14.18
CA HIS A 257 -13.47 -9.17 -14.06
C HIS A 257 -14.22 -8.59 -12.85
N MET A 258 -13.59 -8.60 -11.68
CA MET A 258 -14.18 -7.98 -10.49
C MET A 258 -14.38 -6.45 -10.67
N GLY A 259 -13.45 -5.78 -11.34
CA GLY A 259 -13.48 -4.36 -11.65
C GLY A 259 -14.72 -3.97 -12.44
N ARG A 260 -15.08 -4.74 -13.48
CA ARG A 260 -16.32 -4.53 -14.26
C ARG A 260 -17.56 -4.49 -13.38
N VAL A 261 -17.63 -5.36 -12.38
CA VAL A 261 -18.73 -5.40 -11.40
C VAL A 261 -18.69 -4.16 -10.50
N LEU A 262 -17.52 -3.79 -10.01
CA LEU A 262 -17.33 -2.66 -9.09
C LEU A 262 -17.68 -1.31 -9.71
N VAL A 263 -17.45 -1.13 -11.02
CA VAL A 263 -17.75 0.12 -11.73
C VAL A 263 -19.10 0.10 -12.47
N PHE A 264 -19.93 -0.93 -12.25
CA PHE A 264 -21.22 -1.12 -12.93
C PHE A 264 -21.13 -1.19 -14.46
N ALA A 265 -20.06 -1.81 -14.98
CA ALA A 265 -19.80 -1.98 -16.41
C ALA A 265 -20.02 -3.41 -16.94
N SER A 266 -20.26 -4.38 -16.05
CA SER A 266 -20.49 -5.78 -16.40
C SER A 266 -21.90 -6.02 -16.94
N ASP A 267 -22.00 -6.78 -18.03
CA ASP A 267 -23.29 -7.27 -18.58
C ASP A 267 -23.79 -8.53 -17.87
N ASP A 268 -22.90 -9.33 -17.26
CA ASP A 268 -23.21 -10.51 -16.46
C ASP A 268 -22.33 -10.54 -15.19
N PRO A 269 -22.68 -9.75 -14.15
CA PRO A 269 -21.89 -9.67 -12.93
C PRO A 269 -21.65 -11.03 -12.25
N PRO A 270 -22.65 -11.94 -12.14
CA PRO A 270 -22.41 -13.28 -11.63
C PRO A 270 -21.35 -14.07 -12.40
N ALA A 271 -21.28 -13.95 -13.73
CA ALA A 271 -20.23 -14.61 -14.51
C ALA A 271 -18.85 -14.00 -14.25
N ASP A 272 -18.73 -12.67 -14.26
CA ASP A 272 -17.46 -12.00 -13.97
C ASP A 272 -16.95 -12.34 -12.56
N VAL A 273 -17.83 -12.39 -11.54
CA VAL A 273 -17.45 -12.84 -10.17
C VAL A 273 -16.93 -14.27 -10.18
N ARG A 274 -17.59 -15.19 -10.88
CA ARG A 274 -17.14 -16.60 -10.98
C ARG A 274 -15.75 -16.67 -11.62
N THR A 275 -15.53 -15.99 -12.74
CA THR A 275 -14.23 -15.98 -13.43
C THR A 275 -13.13 -15.36 -12.57
N ALA A 276 -13.41 -14.24 -11.88
CA ALA A 276 -12.48 -13.64 -10.94
C ALA A 276 -12.07 -14.63 -9.83
N GLY A 277 -13.05 -15.33 -9.25
CA GLY A 277 -12.83 -16.34 -8.22
C GLY A 277 -12.06 -17.57 -8.72
N GLU A 278 -12.36 -18.06 -9.92
CA GLU A 278 -11.62 -19.16 -10.55
C GLU A 278 -10.14 -18.82 -10.74
N LEU A 279 -9.83 -17.64 -11.29
CA LEU A 279 -8.46 -17.18 -11.49
C LEU A 279 -7.70 -17.05 -10.16
N ALA A 280 -8.32 -16.40 -9.17
CA ALA A 280 -7.71 -16.23 -7.85
C ALA A 280 -7.48 -17.56 -7.12
N ARG A 281 -8.45 -18.49 -7.16
CA ARG A 281 -8.32 -19.82 -6.56
C ARG A 281 -7.26 -20.68 -7.25
N GLN A 282 -7.13 -20.59 -8.58
CA GLN A 282 -6.06 -21.26 -9.32
C GLN A 282 -4.67 -20.77 -8.86
N VAL A 283 -4.52 -19.47 -8.60
CA VAL A 283 -3.27 -18.91 -8.08
C VAL A 283 -3.02 -19.35 -6.65
N LEU A 284 -4.02 -19.26 -5.77
CA LEU A 284 -3.92 -19.64 -4.36
C LEU A 284 -3.73 -21.15 -4.14
N ALA A 285 -3.98 -21.99 -5.15
CA ALA A 285 -3.67 -23.42 -5.11
C ALA A 285 -2.16 -23.71 -5.16
N ASN A 286 -1.33 -22.72 -5.50
CA ASN A 286 0.13 -22.86 -5.46
C ASN A 286 0.64 -22.57 -4.03
N GLU A 287 1.40 -23.51 -3.45
CA GLU A 287 1.99 -23.38 -2.11
C GLU A 287 3.19 -22.42 -2.06
N HIS A 288 3.79 -22.09 -3.21
CA HIS A 288 5.01 -21.29 -3.31
C HIS A 288 4.74 -19.93 -3.99
N LEU A 289 3.87 -19.13 -3.39
CA LEU A 289 3.59 -17.77 -3.85
C LEU A 289 4.57 -16.76 -3.25
N SER A 290 4.93 -15.75 -4.05
CA SER A 290 5.54 -14.54 -3.49
C SER A 290 4.54 -13.83 -2.58
N PRO A 291 5.00 -13.09 -1.54
CA PRO A 291 4.13 -12.31 -0.68
C PRO A 291 3.20 -11.35 -1.45
N GLN A 292 3.72 -10.71 -2.50
CA GLN A 292 2.95 -9.84 -3.38
C GLN A 292 1.77 -10.60 -4.02
N VAL A 293 2.03 -11.72 -4.69
CA VAL A 293 0.97 -12.47 -5.40
C VAL A 293 -0.04 -13.03 -4.41
N ALA A 294 0.40 -13.54 -3.25
CA ALA A 294 -0.49 -14.01 -2.19
C ALA A 294 -1.41 -12.87 -1.69
N ARG A 295 -0.86 -11.66 -1.51
CA ARG A 295 -1.61 -10.48 -1.09
C ARG A 295 -2.64 -10.06 -2.13
N GLU A 296 -2.25 -9.91 -3.39
CA GLU A 296 -3.15 -9.54 -4.49
C GLU A 296 -4.30 -10.56 -4.65
N ALA A 297 -3.99 -11.85 -4.55
CA ALA A 297 -4.98 -12.91 -4.69
C ALA A 297 -5.97 -12.93 -3.51
N ASN A 298 -5.48 -12.78 -2.28
CA ASN A 298 -6.35 -12.67 -1.10
C ASN A 298 -7.18 -11.38 -1.11
N TRP A 299 -6.61 -10.28 -1.61
CA TRP A 299 -7.33 -9.02 -1.75
C TRP A 299 -8.50 -9.21 -2.71
N LEU A 300 -8.28 -9.81 -3.89
CA LEU A 300 -9.35 -10.14 -4.84
C LEU A 300 -10.38 -11.10 -4.22
N MET A 301 -9.92 -12.16 -3.55
CA MET A 301 -10.81 -13.13 -2.90
C MET A 301 -11.69 -12.51 -1.83
N SER A 302 -11.24 -11.47 -1.12
CA SER A 302 -12.09 -10.77 -0.14
C SER A 302 -13.35 -10.18 -0.79
N PHE A 303 -13.27 -9.71 -2.03
CA PHE A 303 -14.41 -9.19 -2.78
C PHE A 303 -15.26 -10.31 -3.37
N VAL A 304 -14.61 -11.32 -3.98
CA VAL A 304 -15.28 -12.49 -4.57
C VAL A 304 -16.12 -13.22 -3.53
N LEU A 305 -15.55 -13.54 -2.37
CA LEU A 305 -16.21 -14.33 -1.33
C LEU A 305 -17.41 -13.59 -0.72
N VAL A 306 -17.37 -12.25 -0.64
CA VAL A 306 -18.54 -11.46 -0.26
C VAL A 306 -19.70 -11.65 -1.27
N GLN A 307 -19.41 -11.69 -2.57
CA GLN A 307 -20.43 -11.94 -3.59
C GLN A 307 -20.94 -13.38 -3.56
N GLU A 308 -20.06 -14.34 -3.25
CA GLU A 308 -20.41 -15.75 -3.02
C GLU A 308 -21.14 -15.99 -1.68
N LYS A 309 -21.30 -14.93 -0.85
CA LYS A 309 -21.89 -14.94 0.50
C LYS A 309 -21.13 -15.79 1.52
N ASP A 310 -19.89 -16.15 1.23
CA ASP A 310 -18.95 -16.72 2.20
C ASP A 310 -18.28 -15.59 2.98
N PHE A 311 -19.04 -15.01 3.91
CA PHE A 311 -18.58 -13.85 4.68
C PHE A 311 -17.45 -14.17 5.66
N ASP A 312 -17.33 -15.44 6.11
CA ASP A 312 -16.26 -15.86 7.01
C ASP A 312 -14.96 -16.08 6.22
N GLY A 313 -15.03 -16.72 5.05
CA GLY A 313 -13.92 -16.80 4.10
C GLY A 313 -13.46 -15.42 3.63
N ALA A 314 -14.40 -14.51 3.33
CA ALA A 314 -14.07 -13.14 2.97
C ALA A 314 -13.31 -12.41 4.09
N LEU A 315 -13.71 -12.59 5.35
CA LEU A 315 -13.01 -12.01 6.50
C LEU A 315 -11.61 -12.60 6.68
N ALA A 316 -11.44 -13.91 6.46
CA ALA A 316 -10.12 -14.55 6.48
C ALA A 316 -9.20 -13.95 5.40
N ALA A 317 -9.72 -13.77 4.19
CA ALA A 317 -8.99 -13.13 3.09
C ALA A 317 -8.60 -11.67 3.41
N VAL A 318 -9.52 -10.88 3.99
CA VAL A 318 -9.22 -9.51 4.50
C VAL A 318 -8.05 -9.54 5.48
N ASN A 319 -8.09 -10.44 6.47
CA ASN A 319 -7.05 -10.52 7.50
C ASN A 319 -5.69 -10.92 6.91
N THR A 320 -5.67 -11.87 5.96
CA THR A 320 -4.44 -12.26 5.24
C THR A 320 -3.86 -11.09 4.44
N THR A 321 -4.69 -10.35 3.71
CA THR A 321 -4.23 -9.17 2.96
C THR A 321 -3.62 -8.11 3.88
N VAL A 322 -4.26 -7.79 5.01
CA VAL A 322 -3.72 -6.81 5.96
C VAL A 322 -2.44 -7.31 6.62
N ALA A 323 -2.32 -8.60 6.93
CA ALA A 323 -1.08 -9.15 7.46
C ALA A 323 0.10 -9.01 6.48
N LEU A 324 -0.18 -9.04 5.17
CA LEU A 324 0.80 -8.87 4.10
C LEU A 324 1.02 -7.41 3.68
N ALA A 325 0.17 -6.46 4.08
CA ALA A 325 0.38 -5.03 3.84
C ALA A 325 -0.20 -4.15 4.97
N PRO A 326 0.32 -4.27 6.21
CA PRO A 326 -0.28 -3.63 7.39
C PRO A 326 -0.21 -2.09 7.40
N TYR A 327 0.60 -1.51 6.51
CA TYR A 327 0.84 -0.07 6.43
C TYR A 327 0.33 0.55 5.12
N ASP A 328 -0.23 -0.24 4.21
CA ASP A 328 -0.79 0.26 2.96
C ASP A 328 -2.17 0.87 3.20
N THR A 329 -2.23 2.20 3.25
CA THR A 329 -3.44 3.01 3.49
C THR A 329 -4.47 2.82 2.38
N PHE A 330 -4.03 2.57 1.15
CA PHE A 330 -4.91 2.27 0.03
C PHE A 330 -5.60 0.92 0.22
N MET A 331 -4.84 -0.13 0.53
CA MET A 331 -5.41 -1.45 0.77
C MET A 331 -6.34 -1.47 1.98
N LEU A 332 -5.95 -0.84 3.10
CA LEU A 332 -6.83 -0.70 4.26
C LEU A 332 -8.15 -0.04 3.88
N SER A 333 -8.10 1.05 3.10
CA SER A 333 -9.29 1.75 2.62
C SER A 333 -10.13 0.88 1.70
N SER A 334 -9.52 0.12 0.78
CA SER A 334 -10.22 -0.80 -0.11
C SER A 334 -10.93 -1.92 0.65
N LEU A 335 -10.24 -2.54 1.63
CA LEU A 335 -10.78 -3.64 2.43
C LEU A 335 -11.91 -3.22 3.38
N MET A 336 -12.11 -1.92 3.62
CA MET A 336 -13.32 -1.44 4.28
C MET A 336 -14.60 -1.83 3.51
N ILE A 337 -14.52 -1.97 2.18
CA ILE A 337 -15.66 -2.32 1.33
C ILE A 337 -16.21 -3.72 1.66
N PRO A 338 -15.41 -4.80 1.63
CA PRO A 338 -15.85 -6.11 2.10
C PRO A 338 -16.16 -6.12 3.60
N LEU A 339 -15.42 -5.40 4.46
CA LEU A 339 -15.70 -5.37 5.90
C LEU A 339 -17.11 -4.85 6.25
N VAL A 340 -17.55 -3.76 5.62
CA VAL A 340 -18.91 -3.22 5.81
C VAL A 340 -19.95 -4.26 5.41
N GLN A 341 -19.74 -4.97 4.30
CA GLN A 341 -20.62 -6.02 3.81
C GLN A 341 -20.66 -7.28 4.69
N ILE A 342 -19.52 -7.66 5.27
CA ILE A 342 -19.38 -8.77 6.21
C ILE A 342 -20.06 -8.46 7.57
N GLY A 343 -20.39 -7.19 7.84
CA GLY A 343 -21.03 -6.76 9.09
C GLY A 343 -20.05 -6.24 10.13
N ARG A 344 -18.92 -5.66 9.71
CA ARG A 344 -17.89 -5.08 10.60
C ARG A 344 -17.68 -3.58 10.37
N PRO A 345 -18.74 -2.74 10.40
CA PRO A 345 -18.61 -1.31 10.11
C PRO A 345 -17.76 -0.56 11.15
N ASP A 346 -17.77 -0.96 12.42
CA ASP A 346 -16.93 -0.34 13.46
C ASP A 346 -15.43 -0.49 13.16
N GLN A 347 -15.02 -1.68 12.69
CA GLN A 347 -13.63 -1.92 12.29
C GLN A 347 -13.27 -1.10 11.04
N ALA A 348 -14.20 -0.99 10.08
CA ALA A 348 -14.00 -0.13 8.92
C ALA A 348 -13.78 1.34 9.35
N LEU A 349 -14.58 1.88 10.29
CA LEU A 349 -14.39 3.23 10.81
C LEU A 349 -13.03 3.43 11.50
N GLN A 350 -12.58 2.46 12.31
CA GLN A 350 -11.25 2.50 12.91
C GLN A 350 -10.14 2.56 11.84
N TRP A 351 -10.27 1.81 10.75
CA TRP A 351 -9.32 1.87 9.65
C TRP A 351 -9.42 3.19 8.88
N ALA A 352 -10.61 3.77 8.71
CA ALA A 352 -10.75 5.11 8.13
C ALA A 352 -9.99 6.16 8.93
N ASP A 353 -10.03 6.09 10.26
CA ASP A 353 -9.31 7.02 11.14
C ASP A 353 -7.80 6.81 11.08
N GLN A 354 -7.35 5.54 11.03
CA GLN A 354 -5.93 5.22 10.82
C GLN A 354 -5.42 5.70 9.47
N THR A 355 -6.18 5.49 8.40
CA THR A 355 -5.86 5.99 7.06
C THR A 355 -5.82 7.50 7.06
N ALA A 356 -6.82 8.18 7.61
CA ALA A 356 -6.87 9.65 7.64
C ALA A 356 -5.69 10.26 8.40
N ALA A 357 -5.20 9.60 9.45
CA ALA A 357 -4.02 10.05 10.20
C ALA A 357 -2.69 9.85 9.44
N ARG A 358 -2.60 8.82 8.59
CA ARG A 358 -1.37 8.45 7.85
C ARG A 358 -1.30 9.12 6.48
N ASP A 359 -2.42 9.11 5.77
CA ASP A 359 -2.54 9.54 4.39
C ASP A 359 -3.81 10.41 4.22
N PRO A 360 -3.73 11.70 4.63
CA PRO A 360 -4.84 12.63 4.46
C PRO A 360 -5.22 12.85 2.99
N ALA A 361 -4.27 12.68 2.06
CA ALA A 361 -4.48 12.88 0.62
C ALA A 361 -5.41 11.83 0.00
N LEU A 362 -5.50 10.64 0.61
CA LEU A 362 -6.46 9.60 0.26
C LEU A 362 -7.90 9.89 0.75
N GLY A 363 -8.18 11.13 1.16
CA GLY A 363 -9.48 11.62 1.63
C GLY A 363 -10.66 11.20 0.78
N TRP A 364 -10.49 11.24 -0.54
CA TRP A 364 -11.52 10.85 -1.48
C TRP A 364 -11.93 9.38 -1.32
N PHE A 365 -11.03 8.46 -0.94
CA PHE A 365 -11.35 7.03 -0.88
C PHE A 365 -11.83 6.60 0.50
N TYR A 366 -11.10 6.97 1.56
CA TYR A 366 -11.50 6.54 2.90
C TYR A 366 -12.79 7.21 3.36
N ASN A 367 -13.08 8.46 2.95
CA ASN A 367 -14.34 9.12 3.32
C ASN A 367 -15.55 8.47 2.63
N ARG A 368 -15.39 7.98 1.39
CA ARG A 368 -16.42 7.20 0.70
C ARG A 368 -16.80 5.96 1.52
N ASN A 369 -15.80 5.23 2.02
CA ASN A 369 -16.04 4.02 2.81
C ASN A 369 -16.48 4.32 4.25
N ARG A 370 -15.98 5.40 4.87
CA ARG A 370 -16.45 5.91 6.18
C ARG A 370 -17.92 6.26 6.12
N GLY A 371 -18.34 6.99 5.10
CA GLY A 371 -19.73 7.35 4.88
C GLY A 371 -20.64 6.13 4.69
N TRP A 372 -20.16 5.11 3.97
CA TRP A 372 -20.91 3.86 3.81
C TRP A 372 -21.04 3.07 5.12
N ALA A 373 -19.98 3.03 5.94
CA ALA A 373 -20.05 2.43 7.28
C ALA A 373 -21.06 3.15 8.17
N HIS A 374 -21.04 4.48 8.22
CA HIS A 374 -22.05 5.28 8.93
C HIS A 374 -23.48 4.99 8.45
N LEU A 375 -23.68 4.88 7.13
CA LEU A 375 -24.97 4.56 6.53
C LEU A 375 -25.53 3.23 7.07
N VAL A 376 -24.72 2.18 7.06
CA VAL A 376 -25.09 0.84 7.58
C VAL A 376 -25.38 0.85 9.07
N MET A 377 -24.70 1.72 9.82
CA MET A 377 -24.93 1.92 11.26
C MET A 377 -26.15 2.81 11.58
N GLY A 378 -26.87 3.32 10.58
CA GLY A 378 -28.00 4.24 10.77
C GLY A 378 -27.61 5.66 11.15
N ARG A 379 -26.33 6.02 11.04
CA ARG A 379 -25.76 7.35 11.32
C ARG A 379 -25.83 8.23 10.08
N PHE A 380 -27.04 8.57 9.65
CA PHE A 380 -27.26 9.16 8.33
C PHE A 380 -26.69 10.58 8.18
N GLY A 381 -26.62 11.36 9.25
CA GLY A 381 -26.00 12.69 9.24
C GLY A 381 -24.49 12.59 8.98
N GLU A 382 -23.80 11.79 9.78
CA GLU A 382 -22.37 11.53 9.60
C GLU A 382 -22.04 10.87 8.26
N ALA A 383 -22.95 10.03 7.74
CA ALA A 383 -22.82 9.46 6.40
C ALA A 383 -22.80 10.56 5.33
N VAL A 384 -23.70 11.54 5.39
CA VAL A 384 -23.72 12.67 4.45
C VAL A 384 -22.44 13.51 4.56
N ASP A 385 -21.99 13.81 5.78
CA ASP A 385 -20.80 14.64 6.00
C ASP A 385 -19.52 13.99 5.45
N ALA A 386 -19.39 12.67 5.58
CA ALA A 386 -18.28 11.92 4.99
C ALA A 386 -18.42 11.78 3.46
N LEU A 387 -19.60 11.41 2.95
CA LEU A 387 -19.81 11.18 1.51
C LEU A 387 -19.70 12.45 0.67
N LYS A 388 -19.84 13.65 1.26
CA LYS A 388 -19.58 14.92 0.56
C LYS A 388 -18.09 15.23 0.38
N GLN A 389 -17.20 14.52 1.06
CA GLN A 389 -15.75 14.71 0.99
C GLN A 389 -15.09 13.75 -0.01
N THR A 390 -15.87 13.07 -0.85
CA THR A 390 -15.38 12.16 -1.88
C THR A 390 -15.85 12.57 -3.27
N GLU A 391 -15.00 12.31 -4.25
CA GLU A 391 -15.29 12.49 -5.68
C GLU A 391 -15.72 11.17 -6.36
N TYR A 392 -15.82 10.07 -5.60
CA TYR A 392 -16.15 8.76 -6.15
C TYR A 392 -17.61 8.72 -6.61
N SER A 393 -17.84 8.32 -7.86
CA SER A 393 -19.15 8.46 -8.52
C SER A 393 -20.30 7.75 -7.81
N ASP A 394 -20.04 6.59 -7.21
CA ASP A 394 -21.07 5.83 -6.49
C ASP A 394 -21.52 6.46 -5.17
N ALA A 395 -20.81 7.48 -4.67
CA ALA A 395 -21.19 8.24 -3.49
C ALA A 395 -22.55 8.92 -3.68
N HIS A 396 -22.93 9.26 -4.92
CA HIS A 396 -24.24 9.82 -5.24
C HIS A 396 -25.39 8.88 -4.84
N LEU A 397 -25.26 7.57 -5.09
CA LEU A 397 -26.31 6.61 -4.71
C LEU A 397 -26.33 6.39 -3.19
N LEU A 398 -25.18 6.41 -2.53
CA LEU A 398 -25.11 6.33 -1.07
C LEU A 398 -25.69 7.58 -0.39
N LEU A 399 -25.43 8.77 -0.94
CA LEU A 399 -26.02 10.03 -0.49
C LEU A 399 -27.54 10.03 -0.71
N ALA A 400 -28.02 9.52 -1.84
CA ALA A 400 -29.46 9.40 -2.09
C ALA A 400 -30.15 8.55 -1.02
N ILE A 401 -29.55 7.39 -0.66
CA ILE A 401 -30.05 6.55 0.44
C ILE A 401 -30.06 7.33 1.76
N ALA A 402 -28.96 8.00 2.11
CA ALA A 402 -28.86 8.78 3.34
C ALA A 402 -29.92 9.90 3.40
N TYR A 403 -30.13 10.61 2.29
CA TYR A 403 -31.10 11.69 2.21
C TYR A 403 -32.55 11.19 2.30
N VAL A 404 -32.90 10.05 1.69
CA VAL A 404 -34.23 9.44 1.91
C VAL A 404 -34.44 9.11 3.38
N ARG A 405 -33.42 8.53 4.04
CA ARG A 405 -33.48 8.20 5.48
C ARG A 405 -33.57 9.42 6.40
N LEU A 406 -33.13 10.59 5.92
CA LEU A 406 -33.27 11.89 6.59
C LEU A 406 -34.56 12.64 6.20
N GLY A 407 -35.43 12.07 5.36
CA GLY A 407 -36.65 12.74 4.87
C GLY A 407 -36.40 13.84 3.82
N ARG A 408 -35.19 13.91 3.25
CA ARG A 408 -34.75 14.92 2.28
C ARG A 408 -34.88 14.42 0.84
N LEU A 409 -36.11 14.16 0.41
CA LEU A 409 -36.36 13.48 -0.86
C LEU A 409 -35.88 14.25 -2.10
N ASP A 410 -35.98 15.57 -2.10
CA ASP A 410 -35.53 16.38 -3.24
C ASP A 410 -34.01 16.34 -3.41
N ASP A 411 -33.26 16.37 -2.29
CA ASP A 411 -31.81 16.16 -2.31
C ASP A 411 -31.46 14.77 -2.81
N ALA A 412 -32.20 13.73 -2.37
CA ALA A 412 -31.97 12.37 -2.83
C ALA A 412 -32.16 12.21 -4.36
N ARG A 413 -33.22 12.82 -4.91
CA ARG A 413 -33.49 12.84 -6.35
C ARG A 413 -32.40 13.59 -7.12
N ALA A 414 -31.89 14.69 -6.56
CA ALA A 414 -30.80 15.43 -7.16
C ALA A 414 -29.52 14.58 -7.27
N GLU A 415 -29.19 13.80 -6.23
CA GLU A 415 -28.04 12.89 -6.27
C GLU A 415 -28.22 11.73 -7.26
N VAL A 416 -29.41 11.11 -7.32
CA VAL A 416 -29.70 10.11 -8.38
C VAL A 416 -29.54 10.73 -9.77
N GLY A 417 -30.02 11.95 -9.97
CA GLY A 417 -29.85 12.68 -11.23
C GLY A 417 -28.39 12.93 -11.61
N LYS A 418 -27.49 13.15 -10.64
CA LYS A 418 -26.04 13.24 -10.89
C LYS A 418 -25.47 11.90 -11.32
N MET A 419 -25.81 10.82 -10.61
CA MET A 419 -25.37 9.47 -10.99
C MET A 419 -25.83 9.09 -12.41
N MET A 420 -27.07 9.39 -12.78
CA MET A 420 -27.59 9.11 -14.13
C MET A 420 -26.92 9.93 -15.24
N LYS A 421 -26.34 11.09 -14.92
CA LYS A 421 -25.50 11.83 -15.88
C LYS A 421 -24.14 11.17 -16.09
N ILE A 422 -23.58 10.57 -15.03
CA ILE A 422 -22.29 9.87 -15.07
C ILE A 422 -22.45 8.50 -15.76
N ASN A 423 -23.47 7.74 -15.36
CA ASN A 423 -23.80 6.45 -15.95
C ASN A 423 -25.30 6.41 -16.30
N PRO A 424 -25.67 6.77 -17.54
CA PRO A 424 -27.07 6.74 -17.98
C PRO A 424 -27.71 5.34 -17.98
N ALA A 425 -26.91 4.28 -17.98
CA ALA A 425 -27.36 2.89 -17.97
C ALA A 425 -27.48 2.29 -16.56
N ILE A 426 -27.25 3.08 -15.50
CA ILE A 426 -27.36 2.59 -14.13
C ILE A 426 -28.82 2.23 -13.78
N THR A 427 -29.00 1.05 -13.22
CA THR A 427 -30.31 0.54 -12.79
C THR A 427 -30.23 -0.01 -11.37
N LEU A 428 -31.39 -0.13 -10.72
CA LEU A 428 -31.49 -0.80 -9.43
C LEU A 428 -31.02 -2.25 -9.49
N GLN A 429 -31.31 -2.96 -10.59
CA GLN A 429 -30.86 -4.34 -10.78
C GLN A 429 -29.32 -4.42 -10.84
N ALA A 430 -28.67 -3.59 -11.66
CA ALA A 430 -27.22 -3.53 -11.73
C ALA A 430 -26.61 -3.11 -10.38
N TRP A 431 -27.23 -2.15 -9.69
CA TRP A 431 -26.81 -1.73 -8.35
C TRP A 431 -26.87 -2.88 -7.34
N ARG A 432 -27.98 -3.64 -7.29
CA ARG A 432 -28.15 -4.77 -6.37
C ARG A 432 -27.16 -5.90 -6.62
N LEU A 433 -26.76 -6.15 -7.87
CA LEU A 433 -25.81 -7.21 -8.22
C LEU A 433 -24.38 -6.90 -7.76
N ARG A 434 -24.05 -5.64 -7.42
CA ARG A 434 -22.74 -5.27 -6.89
C ARG A 434 -22.59 -5.52 -5.39
N TYR A 435 -23.67 -5.48 -4.62
CA TYR A 435 -23.59 -5.48 -3.16
C TYR A 435 -24.18 -6.76 -2.56
N SER A 436 -23.47 -7.33 -1.59
CA SER A 436 -23.89 -8.51 -0.85
C SER A 436 -23.61 -8.29 0.63
N PHE A 437 -24.67 -8.12 1.43
CA PHE A 437 -24.54 -7.88 2.87
C PHE A 437 -24.86 -9.15 3.67
N ARG A 438 -24.14 -9.34 4.78
CA ARG A 438 -24.45 -10.42 5.76
C ARG A 438 -25.88 -10.30 6.29
N ASP A 439 -26.34 -9.07 6.58
CA ASP A 439 -27.76 -8.79 6.77
C ASP A 439 -28.40 -8.39 5.43
N PRO A 440 -29.15 -9.30 4.76
CA PRO A 440 -29.77 -8.99 3.47
C PRO A 440 -30.82 -7.87 3.56
N ALA A 441 -31.38 -7.60 4.75
CA ALA A 441 -32.36 -6.54 4.93
C ALA A 441 -31.78 -5.14 4.69
N ILE A 442 -30.46 -4.96 4.81
CA ILE A 442 -29.77 -3.71 4.44
C ILE A 442 -29.98 -3.41 2.96
N LEU A 443 -29.73 -4.41 2.09
CA LEU A 443 -29.83 -4.23 0.65
C LEU A 443 -31.26 -3.98 0.20
N ASP A 444 -32.24 -4.65 0.80
CA ASP A 444 -33.66 -4.46 0.52
C ASP A 444 -34.15 -3.08 0.92
N ARG A 445 -33.74 -2.61 2.11
CA ARG A 445 -34.04 -1.24 2.57
C ARG A 445 -33.47 -0.19 1.63
N TYR A 446 -32.21 -0.32 1.23
CA TYR A 446 -31.55 0.64 0.35
C TYR A 446 -32.13 0.62 -1.06
N ALA A 447 -32.54 -0.55 -1.55
CA ALA A 447 -33.20 -0.64 -2.85
C ALA A 447 -34.53 0.12 -2.88
N LEU A 448 -35.31 0.04 -1.80
CA LEU A 448 -36.54 0.84 -1.66
C LEU A 448 -36.24 2.35 -1.62
N ASP A 449 -35.20 2.75 -0.89
CA ASP A 449 -34.78 4.16 -0.81
C ASP A 449 -34.38 4.70 -2.19
N LEU A 450 -33.61 3.93 -2.96
CA LEU A 450 -33.20 4.31 -4.32
C LEU A 450 -34.39 4.39 -5.29
N VAL A 451 -35.37 3.49 -5.19
CA VAL A 451 -36.61 3.60 -5.97
C VAL A 451 -37.38 4.87 -5.60
N GLN A 452 -37.47 5.20 -4.31
CA GLN A 452 -38.11 6.43 -3.85
C GLN A 452 -37.39 7.68 -4.37
N ALA A 453 -36.06 7.64 -4.42
CA ALA A 453 -35.20 8.68 -4.99
C ALA A 453 -35.22 8.75 -6.53
N GLY A 454 -35.92 7.82 -7.21
CA GLY A 454 -36.14 7.86 -8.65
C GLY A 454 -35.15 7.06 -9.49
N LEU A 455 -34.37 6.14 -8.90
CA LEU A 455 -33.50 5.25 -9.67
C LEU A 455 -34.35 4.26 -10.49
N PRO A 456 -34.10 4.12 -11.82
CA PRO A 456 -34.82 3.16 -12.66
C PRO A 456 -34.63 1.72 -12.18
N LYS A 457 -35.69 0.90 -12.28
CA LYS A 457 -35.64 -0.50 -11.83
C LYS A 457 -34.84 -1.40 -12.76
N THR A 458 -34.98 -1.20 -14.07
CA THR A 458 -34.47 -2.03 -15.18
C THR A 458 -33.97 -1.15 -16.31
#